data_AF-A0A1H4ET31-F1
#
_entry.id   AF-A0A1H4ET31-F1
#
_cell.length_a   1.000
_cell.length_b   1.000
_cell.length_c   1.000
_cell.angle_alpha   90.00
_cell.angle_beta   90.00
_cell.angle_gamma   90.00
#
_symmetry.space_group_name_H-M   'P 1'
#
loop_
_entity.id
_entity.type
_entity.pdbx_description
1 polymer ?
#
loop_
_entity_poly.entity_id
_entity_poly.type
_entity_poly.pdbx_seq_one_letter_code
_entity_poly.pdbx_strand_id
1 'polypeptide(L)'
;MSIYDDIEAFGMTGDDYVPPLADHDAIAQIANAAVAGFLEALAESGLNHVAASIGWGVVNAVHREIERLERKSDANAAEIRDLMSTQDGSEVRDVELQDAMTAQERMEDLRDALSTFREAAAEAYATATGDPWLPRSGSRTGHGVTAAQIDARAMLRAQRDQRVAELNPQGPKFIVTGHVDWTDVDAVFVALDRLRERRPDMVVVTRNARGAELIARKWAAQRGVDQITVTPNWSLGKQAAFKAIDAALELKPAGVVTFEDAAHPANGITLNLIQKAAAKRIAVWRVGRKDGGAASAA
;
A
#
# COMPACT_ATOMS: atom_id res chain seq x y z
N MET A 1 2.06 -15.25 7.67
CA MET A 1 0.92 -15.33 6.74
C MET A 1 1.45 -16.01 5.49
N SER A 2 0.81 -17.08 5.03
CA SER A 2 1.32 -17.87 3.90
C SER A 2 1.01 -17.17 2.58
N ILE A 3 1.85 -17.36 1.55
CA ILE A 3 1.61 -16.92 0.16
C ILE A 3 0.20 -17.34 -0.31
N TYR A 4 -0.26 -18.51 0.15
CA TYR A 4 -1.58 -19.04 -0.18
C TYR A 4 -2.75 -18.27 0.48
N ASP A 5 -2.53 -17.70 1.67
CA ASP A 5 -3.57 -16.94 2.39
C ASP A 5 -3.88 -15.61 1.69
N ASP A 6 -2.87 -14.96 1.09
CA ASP A 6 -3.00 -13.68 0.40
C ASP A 6 -3.62 -13.84 -1.01
N ILE A 7 -3.26 -14.91 -1.73
CA ILE A 7 -3.82 -15.22 -3.06
C ILE A 7 -5.33 -15.44 -2.98
N GLU A 8 -5.81 -16.18 -1.96
CA GLU A 8 -7.24 -16.40 -1.73
C GLU A 8 -7.96 -15.14 -1.23
N ALA A 9 -7.32 -14.33 -0.38
CA ALA A 9 -7.91 -13.12 0.17
C ALA A 9 -8.18 -12.03 -0.89
N PHE A 10 -7.36 -11.96 -1.94
CA PHE A 10 -7.44 -10.91 -2.97
C PHE A 10 -7.89 -11.42 -4.35
N GLY A 11 -8.13 -12.72 -4.53
CA GLY A 11 -8.61 -13.29 -5.80
C GLY A 11 -7.61 -13.11 -6.95
N MET A 12 -6.31 -13.13 -6.64
CA MET A 12 -5.22 -13.04 -7.62
C MET A 12 -4.92 -14.44 -8.18
N THR A 13 -4.42 -14.52 -9.42
CA THR A 13 -3.81 -15.78 -9.88
C THR A 13 -2.37 -15.86 -9.37
N GLY A 14 -1.81 -17.06 -9.22
CA GLY A 14 -0.47 -17.26 -8.65
C GLY A 14 0.67 -16.57 -9.43
N ASP A 15 0.42 -16.16 -10.68
CA ASP A 15 1.36 -15.40 -11.51
C ASP A 15 1.29 -13.88 -11.25
N ASP A 16 0.19 -13.38 -10.68
CA ASP A 16 -0.04 -11.94 -10.40
C ASP A 16 0.39 -11.54 -8.98
N TYR A 17 0.59 -12.51 -8.09
CA TYR A 17 0.98 -12.24 -6.71
C TYR A 17 2.49 -12.00 -6.60
N VAL A 18 2.84 -10.74 -6.39
CA VAL A 18 4.21 -10.33 -6.08
C VAL A 18 4.32 -10.15 -4.57
N PRO A 19 4.97 -11.08 -3.83
CA PRO A 19 5.10 -10.93 -2.39
C PRO A 19 5.88 -9.66 -2.05
N PRO A 20 5.51 -8.98 -0.94
CA PRO A 20 6.29 -7.86 -0.44
C PRO A 20 7.71 -8.33 -0.13
N LEU A 21 8.68 -7.45 -0.39
CA LEU A 21 10.04 -7.73 0.03
C LEU A 21 10.10 -7.67 1.56
N ALA A 22 10.87 -8.57 2.16
CA ALA A 22 11.20 -8.47 3.56
C ALA A 22 11.95 -7.15 3.82
N ASP A 23 11.92 -6.68 5.07
CA ASP A 23 12.72 -5.52 5.45
C ASP A 23 14.23 -5.80 5.30
N HIS A 24 15.01 -4.73 5.25
CA HIS A 24 16.45 -4.80 5.00
C HIS A 24 17.20 -5.58 6.09
N ASP A 25 16.76 -5.50 7.35
CA ASP A 25 17.37 -6.24 8.47
C ASP A 25 17.16 -7.75 8.32
N ALA A 26 15.95 -8.18 7.98
CA ALA A 26 15.62 -9.57 7.72
C ALA A 26 16.42 -10.09 6.51
N ILE A 27 16.51 -9.30 5.43
CA ILE A 27 17.32 -9.66 4.25
C ILE A 27 18.80 -9.83 4.63
N ALA A 28 19.37 -8.90 5.41
CA ALA A 28 20.75 -8.96 5.85
C ALA A 28 21.02 -10.20 6.74
N GLN A 29 20.11 -10.48 7.68
CA GLN A 29 20.21 -11.66 8.54
C GLN A 29 20.16 -12.97 7.74
N ILE A 30 19.21 -13.08 6.80
CA ILE A 30 19.09 -14.25 5.91
C ILE A 30 20.35 -14.42 5.07
N ALA A 31 20.85 -13.33 4.46
CA ALA A 31 22.03 -13.37 3.61
C ALA A 31 23.29 -13.80 4.37
N ASN A 32 23.50 -13.22 5.56
CA ASN A 32 24.63 -13.55 6.41
C ASN A 32 24.58 -15.03 6.83
N ALA A 33 23.45 -15.48 7.37
CA ALA A 33 23.27 -16.87 7.81
C ALA A 33 23.44 -17.87 6.66
N ALA A 34 22.88 -17.57 5.48
CA ALA A 34 22.97 -18.45 4.31
C ALA A 34 24.42 -18.61 3.83
N VAL A 35 25.18 -17.51 3.71
CA VAL A 35 26.56 -17.56 3.22
C VAL A 35 27.51 -18.13 4.26
N ALA A 36 27.37 -17.74 5.53
CA ALA A 36 28.18 -18.27 6.62
C ALA A 36 27.98 -19.78 6.76
N GLY A 37 26.73 -20.24 6.86
CA GLY A 37 26.41 -21.67 6.99
C GLY A 37 26.83 -22.47 5.76
N PHE A 38 26.72 -21.91 4.56
CA PHE A 38 27.21 -22.57 3.35
C PHE A 38 28.74 -22.75 3.36
N LEU A 39 29.50 -21.74 3.78
CA LEU A 39 30.95 -21.82 3.88
C LEU A 39 31.43 -22.77 4.98
N GLU A 40 30.73 -22.76 6.13
CA GLU A 40 30.96 -23.70 7.22
C GLU A 40 30.74 -25.14 6.76
N ALA A 41 29.62 -25.42 6.08
CA ALA A 41 29.33 -26.74 5.53
C ALA A 41 30.39 -27.21 4.51
N LEU A 42 30.93 -26.31 3.69
CA LEU A 42 32.04 -26.63 2.79
C LEU A 42 33.33 -26.96 3.57
N ALA A 43 33.61 -26.25 4.67
CA ALA A 43 34.77 -26.51 5.50
C ALA A 43 34.66 -27.88 6.21
N GLU A 44 33.50 -28.17 6.82
CA GLU A 44 33.24 -29.42 7.55
C GLU A 44 33.19 -30.66 6.63
N SER A 45 32.82 -30.47 5.36
CA SER A 45 32.80 -31.55 4.36
C SER A 45 34.16 -31.84 3.71
N GLY A 46 35.24 -31.18 4.15
CA GLY A 46 36.59 -31.37 3.60
C GLY A 46 36.86 -30.58 2.31
N LEU A 47 35.97 -29.67 1.91
CA LEU A 47 36.10 -28.82 0.72
C LEU A 47 36.72 -27.45 1.03
N ASN A 48 37.39 -27.30 2.18
CA ASN A 48 37.95 -26.03 2.65
C ASN A 48 38.85 -25.33 1.59
N HIS A 49 39.64 -26.10 0.83
CA HIS A 49 40.54 -25.58 -0.20
C HIS A 49 39.84 -24.88 -1.39
N VAL A 50 38.56 -25.17 -1.64
CA VAL A 50 37.75 -24.51 -2.67
C VAL A 50 36.69 -23.57 -2.10
N ALA A 51 36.45 -23.59 -0.78
CA ALA A 51 35.38 -22.82 -0.13
C ALA A 51 35.46 -21.32 -0.44
N ALA A 52 36.66 -20.73 -0.40
CA ALA A 52 36.85 -19.31 -0.71
C ALA A 52 36.52 -18.97 -2.18
N SER A 53 36.81 -19.86 -3.13
CA SER A 53 36.49 -19.63 -4.55
C SER A 53 34.99 -19.75 -4.82
N ILE A 54 34.35 -20.76 -4.21
CA ILE A 54 32.91 -20.99 -4.35
C ILE A 54 32.12 -19.87 -3.66
N GLY A 55 32.49 -19.50 -2.43
CA GLY A 55 31.90 -18.40 -1.69
C GLY A 55 31.98 -17.08 -2.44
N TRP A 56 33.13 -16.78 -3.03
CA TRP A 56 33.29 -15.61 -3.88
C TRP A 56 32.29 -15.64 -5.04
N GLY A 57 32.08 -16.81 -5.65
CA GLY A 57 31.11 -17.04 -6.72
C GLY A 57 29.66 -16.78 -6.29
N VAL A 58 29.27 -17.16 -5.08
CA VAL A 58 27.92 -16.93 -4.52
C VAL A 58 27.64 -15.43 -4.40
N VAL A 59 28.53 -14.68 -3.73
CA VAL A 59 28.37 -13.22 -3.59
C VAL A 59 28.38 -12.55 -4.97
N ASN A 60 29.25 -13.01 -5.88
CA ASN A 60 29.33 -12.49 -7.23
C ASN A 60 28.10 -12.80 -8.09
N ALA A 61 27.36 -13.88 -7.84
CA ALA A 61 26.12 -14.18 -8.54
C ALA A 61 25.05 -13.13 -8.22
N VAL A 62 24.92 -12.74 -6.95
CA VAL A 62 24.02 -11.66 -6.51
C VAL A 62 24.45 -10.33 -7.13
N HIS A 63 25.75 -10.04 -7.11
CA HIS A 63 26.27 -8.82 -7.74
C HIS A 63 25.91 -8.72 -9.23
N ARG A 64 26.05 -9.81 -10.00
CA ARG A 64 25.67 -9.82 -11.42
C ARG A 64 24.17 -9.66 -11.66
N GLU A 65 23.33 -10.11 -10.72
CA GLU A 65 21.89 -9.86 -10.82
C GLU A 65 21.55 -8.39 -10.62
N ILE A 66 22.23 -7.71 -9.69
CA ILE A 66 22.11 -6.25 -9.51
C ILE A 66 22.47 -5.53 -10.82
N GLU A 67 23.61 -5.87 -11.45
CA GLU A 67 24.01 -5.26 -12.74
C GLU A 67 23.03 -5.57 -13.89
N ARG A 68 22.32 -6.70 -13.84
CA ARG A 68 21.26 -7.01 -14.81
C ARG A 68 20.03 -6.16 -14.57
N LEU A 69 19.62 -5.98 -13.31
CA LEU A 69 18.49 -5.14 -12.93
C LEU A 69 18.75 -3.66 -13.27
N GLU A 70 19.96 -3.16 -13.01
CA GLU A 70 20.32 -1.78 -13.35
C GLU A 70 20.18 -1.51 -14.86
N ARG A 71 20.67 -2.42 -15.70
CA ARG A 71 20.50 -2.29 -17.17
C ARG A 71 19.04 -2.35 -17.62
N LYS A 72 18.21 -3.18 -16.96
CA LYS A 72 16.76 -3.23 -17.24
C LYS A 72 16.07 -1.93 -16.80
N SER A 73 16.46 -1.40 -15.64
CA SER A 73 15.96 -0.14 -15.11
C SER A 73 16.31 1.03 -16.02
N ASP A 74 17.54 1.11 -16.52
CA ASP A 74 17.95 2.14 -17.48
C ASP A 74 17.13 2.09 -18.78
N ALA A 75 16.85 0.88 -19.28
CA ALA A 75 16.02 0.68 -20.46
C ALA A 75 14.57 1.11 -20.20
N ASN A 76 13.99 0.71 -19.07
CA ASN A 76 12.63 1.08 -18.68
C ASN A 76 12.49 2.59 -18.42
N ALA A 77 13.51 3.22 -17.84
CA ALA A 77 13.55 4.68 -17.67
C ALA A 77 13.66 5.44 -19.01
N ALA A 78 14.23 4.82 -20.05
CA ALA A 78 14.17 5.37 -21.41
C ALA A 78 12.75 5.25 -22.00
N GLU A 79 12.09 4.12 -21.80
CA GLU A 79 10.71 3.87 -22.22
C GLU A 79 9.72 4.82 -21.54
N ILE A 80 9.80 5.01 -20.23
CA ILE A 80 8.97 5.99 -19.50
C ILE A 80 9.12 7.40 -20.09
N ARG A 81 10.35 7.83 -20.39
CA ARG A 81 10.60 9.15 -21.00
C ARG A 81 9.96 9.25 -22.38
N ASP A 82 10.02 8.19 -23.17
CA ASP A 82 9.39 8.15 -24.50
C ASP A 82 7.87 8.24 -24.40
N LEU A 83 7.25 7.43 -23.53
CA LEU A 83 5.82 7.43 -23.25
C LEU A 83 5.33 8.80 -22.75
N MET A 84 6.08 9.45 -21.86
CA MET A 84 5.76 10.80 -21.40
C MET A 84 5.85 11.86 -22.51
N SER A 85 6.79 11.70 -23.45
CA SER A 85 7.00 12.65 -24.54
C SER A 85 5.99 12.51 -25.68
N THR A 86 5.37 11.33 -25.82
CA THR A 86 4.42 10.98 -26.88
C THR A 86 2.96 10.87 -26.38
N GLN A 87 2.70 11.38 -25.17
CA GLN A 87 1.39 11.38 -24.54
C GLN A 87 0.36 12.17 -25.37
N ASP A 88 -0.75 11.51 -25.69
CA ASP A 88 -1.88 12.06 -26.46
C ASP A 88 -3.20 12.08 -25.68
N GLY A 89 -3.16 11.73 -24.38
CA GLY A 89 -4.32 11.65 -23.50
C GLY A 89 -5.23 10.44 -23.74
N SER A 90 -4.76 9.42 -24.47
CA SER A 90 -5.48 8.16 -24.59
C SER A 90 -5.35 7.30 -23.33
N GLU A 91 -6.46 6.69 -22.91
CA GLU A 91 -6.52 5.77 -21.76
C GLU A 91 -5.52 4.62 -21.88
N VAL A 92 -5.28 4.13 -23.10
CA VAL A 92 -4.32 3.05 -23.37
C VAL A 92 -2.89 3.49 -23.02
N ARG A 93 -2.48 4.70 -23.44
CA ARG A 93 -1.14 5.21 -23.13
C ARG A 93 -0.98 5.62 -21.67
N ASP A 94 -2.06 6.05 -21.03
CA ASP A 94 -2.07 6.30 -19.59
C ASP A 94 -1.78 4.99 -18.83
N VAL A 95 -2.42 3.88 -19.22
CA VAL A 95 -2.18 2.56 -18.61
C VAL A 95 -0.74 2.09 -18.87
N GLU A 96 -0.25 2.15 -20.11
CA GLU A 96 1.12 1.76 -20.45
C GLU A 96 2.17 2.54 -19.63
N LEU A 97 1.95 3.85 -19.42
CA LEU A 97 2.82 4.66 -18.58
C LEU A 97 2.76 4.25 -17.10
N GLN A 98 1.57 3.98 -16.56
CA GLN A 98 1.43 3.51 -15.18
C GLN A 98 2.08 2.14 -14.96
N ASP A 99 1.95 1.22 -15.92
CA ASP A 99 2.58 -0.09 -15.86
C ASP A 99 4.10 0.02 -15.90
N ALA A 100 4.65 0.84 -16.80
CA ALA A 100 6.09 1.10 -16.88
C ALA A 100 6.64 1.74 -15.59
N MET A 101 5.90 2.68 -14.99
CA MET A 101 6.25 3.28 -13.70
C MET A 101 6.21 2.27 -12.54
N THR A 102 5.20 1.40 -12.51
CA THR A 102 5.09 0.32 -11.50
C THR A 102 6.25 -0.66 -11.63
N ALA A 103 6.60 -1.05 -12.86
CA ALA A 103 7.76 -1.90 -13.13
C ALA A 103 9.07 -1.24 -12.69
N GLN A 104 9.23 0.07 -12.91
CA GLN A 104 10.40 0.84 -12.47
C GLN A 104 10.58 0.76 -10.95
N GLU A 105 9.52 1.07 -10.21
CA GLU A 105 9.52 1.03 -8.74
C GLU A 105 9.91 -0.36 -8.24
N ARG A 106 9.34 -1.41 -8.83
CA ARG A 106 9.67 -2.78 -8.45
C ARG A 106 11.14 -3.14 -8.72
N MET A 107 11.71 -2.69 -9.82
CA MET A 107 13.13 -2.92 -10.13
C MET A 107 14.05 -2.21 -9.12
N GLU A 108 13.70 -1.00 -8.70
CA GLU A 108 14.46 -0.24 -7.69
C GLU A 108 14.40 -0.91 -6.31
N ASP A 109 13.23 -1.43 -5.94
CA ASP A 109 13.05 -2.19 -4.70
C ASP A 109 13.88 -3.48 -4.68
N LEU A 110 13.85 -4.24 -5.77
CA LEU A 110 14.67 -5.45 -5.92
C LEU A 110 16.17 -5.14 -5.91
N ARG A 111 16.61 -4.08 -6.59
CA ARG A 111 18.02 -3.66 -6.60
C ARG A 111 18.51 -3.36 -5.18
N ASP A 112 17.73 -2.64 -4.40
CA ASP A 112 18.13 -2.24 -3.05
C ASP A 112 18.12 -3.43 -2.08
N ALA A 113 17.13 -4.31 -2.19
CA ALA A 113 17.10 -5.59 -1.46
C ALA A 113 18.33 -6.46 -1.77
N LEU A 114 18.65 -6.65 -3.05
CA LEU A 114 19.82 -7.44 -3.46
C LEU A 114 21.14 -6.77 -3.09
N SER A 115 21.20 -5.44 -3.05
CA SER A 115 22.38 -4.71 -2.57
C SER A 115 22.66 -5.00 -1.10
N THR A 116 21.60 -4.98 -0.29
CA THR A 116 21.64 -5.36 1.14
C THR A 116 22.10 -6.80 1.32
N PHE A 117 21.50 -7.71 0.54
CA PHE A 117 21.90 -9.11 0.53
C PHE A 117 23.39 -9.27 0.21
N ARG A 118 23.87 -8.63 -0.87
CA ARG A 118 25.26 -8.72 -1.32
C ARG A 118 26.24 -8.25 -0.24
N GLU A 119 25.92 -7.18 0.49
CA GLU A 119 26.79 -6.63 1.52
C GLU A 119 26.89 -7.52 2.75
N ALA A 120 25.77 -7.99 3.27
CA ALA A 120 25.75 -8.97 4.37
C ALA A 120 26.44 -10.29 3.97
N ALA A 121 26.24 -10.74 2.73
CA ALA A 121 26.92 -11.90 2.15
C ALA A 121 28.44 -11.69 2.03
N ALA A 122 28.88 -10.48 1.62
CA ALA A 122 30.29 -10.14 1.51
C ALA A 122 30.98 -10.06 2.88
N GLU A 123 30.28 -9.58 3.91
CA GLU A 123 30.76 -9.57 5.30
C GLU A 123 30.90 -11.00 5.86
N ALA A 124 29.90 -11.85 5.65
CA ALA A 124 29.96 -13.27 6.02
C ALA A 124 31.13 -13.98 5.32
N TYR A 125 31.32 -13.72 4.02
CA TYR A 125 32.46 -14.23 3.25
C TYR A 125 33.80 -13.78 3.83
N ALA A 126 33.95 -12.49 4.13
CA ALA A 126 35.19 -11.94 4.68
C ALA A 126 35.50 -12.51 6.07
N THR A 127 34.47 -12.70 6.89
CA THR A 127 34.60 -13.31 8.22
C THR A 127 35.06 -14.76 8.12
N ALA A 128 34.50 -15.54 7.19
CA ALA A 128 34.81 -16.96 7.04
C ALA A 128 36.16 -17.23 6.35
N THR A 129 36.59 -16.37 5.41
CA THR A 129 37.79 -16.60 4.59
C THR A 129 39.00 -15.75 5.01
N GLY A 130 38.77 -14.66 5.75
CA GLY A 130 39.79 -13.67 6.11
C GLY A 130 40.07 -12.63 5.03
N ASP A 131 39.57 -12.83 3.81
CA ASP A 131 39.78 -11.94 2.67
C ASP A 131 38.50 -11.18 2.31
N PRO A 132 38.57 -9.86 2.03
CA PRO A 132 37.40 -9.11 1.61
C PRO A 132 36.91 -9.58 0.22
N TRP A 133 35.60 -9.65 0.04
CA TRP A 133 35.03 -9.88 -1.28
C TRP A 133 35.17 -8.62 -2.16
N LEU A 134 35.75 -8.79 -3.36
CA LEU A 134 35.85 -7.75 -4.38
C LEU A 134 35.42 -8.31 -5.76
N PRO A 135 34.65 -7.55 -6.56
CA PRO A 135 34.30 -7.97 -7.91
C PRO A 135 35.53 -8.01 -8.83
N ARG A 136 35.61 -9.02 -9.70
CA ARG A 136 36.75 -9.26 -10.62
C ARG A 136 36.75 -8.32 -11.84
N SER A 137 35.59 -7.76 -12.19
CA SER A 137 35.38 -6.86 -13.31
C SER A 137 34.24 -5.93 -12.97
N GLY A 138 34.33 -4.67 -13.39
CA GLY A 138 33.43 -3.61 -12.93
C GLY A 138 34.07 -2.85 -11.76
N SER A 139 33.92 -1.53 -11.77
CA SER A 139 34.25 -0.75 -10.59
C SER A 139 33.19 -1.05 -9.54
N ARG A 140 33.60 -1.16 -8.28
CA ARG A 140 32.71 -0.82 -7.16
C ARG A 140 32.51 0.71 -7.20
N THR A 141 31.95 1.23 -8.30
CA THR A 141 31.86 2.67 -8.61
C THR A 141 30.95 3.30 -7.57
N GLY A 142 31.58 4.14 -6.75
CA GLY A 142 31.01 4.66 -5.51
C GLY A 142 31.27 3.66 -4.39
N HIS A 143 31.94 4.11 -3.33
CA HIS A 143 31.98 3.42 -2.05
C HIS A 143 30.66 2.67 -1.85
N GLY A 144 30.73 1.34 -1.97
CA GLY A 144 29.55 0.48 -2.08
C GLY A 144 28.55 0.88 -1.02
N VAL A 145 27.29 1.01 -1.46
CA VAL A 145 26.15 1.48 -0.66
C VAL A 145 26.41 1.10 0.80
N THR A 146 26.86 2.04 1.64
CA THR A 146 27.22 1.66 3.01
C THR A 146 25.95 1.27 3.75
N ALA A 147 26.03 0.49 4.83
CA ALA A 147 24.85 0.21 5.68
C ALA A 147 24.05 1.49 5.98
N ALA A 148 24.74 2.61 6.24
CA ALA A 148 24.14 3.93 6.43
C ALA A 148 23.38 4.48 5.19
N GLN A 149 23.82 4.16 3.97
CA GLN A 149 23.11 4.52 2.73
C GLN A 149 21.91 3.60 2.46
N ILE A 150 21.99 2.32 2.84
CA ILE A 150 20.85 1.39 2.80
C ILE A 150 19.79 1.89 3.80
N ASP A 151 20.18 2.14 5.04
CA ASP A 151 19.30 2.63 6.09
C ASP A 151 18.67 3.98 5.72
N ALA A 152 19.46 4.89 5.15
CA ALA A 152 18.94 6.17 4.66
C ALA A 152 17.88 5.98 3.56
N ARG A 153 18.08 5.06 2.62
CA ARG A 153 17.10 4.75 1.58
C ARG A 153 15.86 4.08 2.15
N ALA A 154 16.02 3.13 3.05
CA ALA A 154 14.91 2.47 3.74
C ALA A 154 14.07 3.49 4.54
N MET A 155 14.71 4.41 5.25
CA MET A 155 14.05 5.49 5.96
C MET A 155 13.30 6.44 5.00
N LEU A 156 13.92 6.83 3.88
CA LEU A 156 13.26 7.68 2.88
C LEU A 156 12.06 6.99 2.21
N ARG A 157 12.15 5.67 1.97
CA ARG A 157 11.02 4.85 1.51
C ARG A 157 9.92 4.78 2.55
N ALA A 158 10.23 4.43 3.79
CA ALA A 158 9.26 4.42 4.87
C ALA A 158 8.57 5.79 5.03
N GLN A 159 9.31 6.90 4.89
CA GLN A 159 8.73 8.25 4.88
C GLN A 159 7.85 8.52 3.65
N ARG A 160 8.26 8.05 2.46
CA ARG A 160 7.45 8.15 1.24
C ARG A 160 6.17 7.32 1.37
N ASP A 161 6.27 6.09 1.82
CA ASP A 161 5.16 5.16 1.96
C ASP A 161 4.22 5.63 3.06
N GLN A 162 4.75 6.18 4.16
CA GLN A 162 3.96 6.88 5.17
C GLN A 162 3.25 8.09 4.55
N ARG A 163 3.93 8.90 3.74
CA ARG A 163 3.32 10.03 3.04
C ARG A 163 2.28 9.59 2.01
N VAL A 164 2.48 8.46 1.33
CA VAL A 164 1.52 7.87 0.40
C VAL A 164 0.33 7.26 1.15
N ALA A 165 0.54 6.64 2.30
CA ALA A 165 -0.51 6.13 3.19
C ALA A 165 -1.33 7.28 3.79
N GLU A 166 -0.68 8.37 4.19
CA GLU A 166 -1.32 9.64 4.56
C GLU A 166 -2.16 10.22 3.41
N LEU A 167 -1.76 9.97 2.15
CA LEU A 167 -2.48 10.38 0.94
C LEU A 167 -3.52 9.33 0.47
N ASN A 168 -3.47 8.08 0.95
CA ASN A 168 -4.34 6.98 0.52
C ASN A 168 -4.63 5.96 1.66
N PRO A 169 -5.64 6.24 2.50
CA PRO A 169 -5.96 5.40 3.67
C PRO A 169 -6.42 3.97 3.30
N GLN A 170 -5.73 2.96 3.83
CA GLN A 170 -5.96 1.53 3.49
C GLN A 170 -7.09 0.85 4.27
N GLY A 171 -7.46 1.37 5.44
CA GLY A 171 -8.45 0.74 6.32
C GLY A 171 -9.88 0.61 5.75
N PRO A 172 -10.77 -0.13 6.44
CA PRO A 172 -12.15 -0.33 6.02
C PRO A 172 -12.89 1.00 5.96
N LYS A 173 -13.39 1.33 4.77
CA LYS A 173 -14.00 2.62 4.45
C LYS A 173 -15.47 2.63 4.82
N PHE A 174 -15.90 3.65 5.55
CA PHE A 174 -17.31 3.85 5.92
C PHE A 174 -17.80 5.18 5.37
N ILE A 175 -18.78 5.13 4.48
CA ILE A 175 -19.42 6.35 3.97
C ILE A 175 -20.32 6.91 5.05
N VAL A 176 -20.11 8.16 5.43
CA VAL A 176 -20.96 8.87 6.37
C VAL A 176 -21.73 9.95 5.62
N THR A 177 -23.05 9.97 5.79
CA THR A 177 -23.94 10.96 5.18
C THR A 177 -25.07 11.33 6.13
N GLY A 178 -25.73 12.45 5.89
CA GLY A 178 -26.95 12.82 6.60
C GLY A 178 -27.53 14.12 6.07
N HIS A 179 -28.56 14.62 6.75
CA HIS A 179 -29.17 15.90 6.38
C HIS A 179 -28.17 17.06 6.52
N VAL A 180 -28.26 18.05 5.61
CA VAL A 180 -27.33 19.20 5.57
C VAL A 180 -27.48 20.12 6.78
N ASP A 181 -28.66 20.11 7.41
CA ASP A 181 -29.00 20.87 8.61
C ASP A 181 -28.92 20.03 9.89
N TRP A 182 -28.34 18.83 9.83
CA TRP A 182 -28.15 18.00 11.01
C TRP A 182 -27.21 18.68 12.01
N THR A 183 -27.65 18.86 13.25
CA THR A 183 -26.92 19.58 14.31
C THR A 183 -26.61 18.74 15.54
N ASP A 184 -27.18 17.54 15.67
CA ASP A 184 -26.91 16.64 16.80
C ASP A 184 -25.50 16.03 16.67
N VAL A 185 -24.55 16.69 17.33
CA VAL A 185 -23.13 16.29 17.36
C VAL A 185 -22.95 14.98 18.12
N ASP A 186 -23.65 14.82 19.23
CA ASP A 186 -23.50 13.66 20.11
C ASP A 186 -23.95 12.37 19.41
N ALA A 187 -25.04 12.42 18.65
CA ALA A 187 -25.49 11.28 17.86
C ALA A 187 -24.43 10.80 16.86
N VAL A 188 -23.74 11.73 16.19
CA VAL A 188 -22.66 11.39 15.24
C VAL A 188 -21.45 10.82 15.97
N PHE A 189 -21.02 11.46 17.06
CA PHE A 189 -19.85 11.03 17.84
C PHE A 189 -20.06 9.65 18.44
N VAL A 190 -21.20 9.40 19.09
CA VAL A 190 -21.53 8.09 19.69
C VAL A 190 -21.60 7.00 18.63
N ALA A 191 -22.18 7.27 17.46
CA ALA A 191 -22.27 6.28 16.39
C ALA A 191 -20.88 5.91 15.85
N LEU A 192 -20.02 6.91 15.60
CA LEU A 192 -18.68 6.69 15.06
C LEU A 192 -17.70 6.12 16.09
N ASP A 193 -17.81 6.50 17.37
CA ASP A 193 -17.02 5.88 18.45
C ASP A 193 -17.34 4.38 18.57
N ARG A 194 -18.63 3.99 18.52
CA ARG A 194 -19.04 2.57 18.50
C ARG A 194 -18.52 1.81 17.28
N LEU A 195 -18.42 2.49 16.14
CA LEU A 195 -17.90 1.89 14.92
C LEU A 195 -16.38 1.67 15.03
N ARG A 196 -15.66 2.66 15.56
CA ARG A 196 -14.22 2.61 15.82
C ARG A 196 -13.84 1.54 16.84
N GLU A 197 -14.63 1.35 17.89
CA GLU A 197 -14.40 0.26 18.86
C GLU A 197 -14.34 -1.12 18.19
N ARG A 198 -15.12 -1.32 17.12
CA ARG A 198 -15.13 -2.57 16.35
C ARG A 198 -14.13 -2.60 15.21
N ARG A 199 -13.79 -1.43 14.66
CA ARG A 199 -12.89 -1.25 13.51
C ARG A 199 -11.91 -0.10 13.81
N PRO A 200 -10.85 -0.34 14.59
CA PRO A 200 -9.95 0.72 15.04
C PRO A 200 -9.19 1.42 13.90
N ASP A 201 -8.99 0.72 12.78
CA ASP A 201 -8.32 1.14 11.55
C ASP A 201 -9.26 1.75 10.51
N MET A 202 -10.52 2.04 10.87
CA MET A 202 -11.52 2.53 9.92
C MET A 202 -11.16 3.86 9.24
N VAL A 203 -11.70 4.08 8.05
CA VAL A 203 -11.56 5.33 7.28
C VAL A 203 -12.93 5.97 7.09
N VAL A 204 -13.07 7.26 7.40
CA VAL A 204 -14.32 8.00 7.20
C VAL A 204 -14.38 8.59 5.79
N VAL A 205 -15.40 8.22 5.01
CA VAL A 205 -15.62 8.77 3.67
C VAL A 205 -16.79 9.74 3.68
N THR A 206 -16.60 10.97 3.20
CA THR A 206 -17.65 12.00 3.08
C THR A 206 -17.61 12.70 1.72
N ARG A 207 -18.60 13.55 1.42
CA ARG A 207 -18.72 14.29 0.14
C ARG A 207 -18.64 15.80 0.34
N ASN A 208 -17.98 16.23 1.40
CA ASN A 208 -17.80 17.64 1.78
C ASN A 208 -19.13 18.40 1.99
N ALA A 209 -20.20 17.72 2.42
CA ALA A 209 -21.44 18.40 2.78
C ALA A 209 -21.38 19.05 4.18
N ARG A 210 -22.34 19.95 4.44
CA ARG A 210 -22.62 20.50 5.79
C ARG A 210 -23.41 19.48 6.63
N GLY A 211 -23.67 19.82 7.89
CA GLY A 211 -24.43 18.98 8.80
C GLY A 211 -23.66 17.75 9.24
N ALA A 212 -24.27 16.56 9.12
CA ALA A 212 -23.72 15.30 9.64
C ALA A 212 -22.33 14.97 9.05
N GLU A 213 -22.10 15.25 7.76
CA GLU A 213 -20.80 15.00 7.12
C GLU A 213 -19.69 15.91 7.65
N LEU A 214 -20.01 17.17 7.95
CA LEU A 214 -19.05 18.09 8.57
C LEU A 214 -18.72 17.66 10.01
N ILE A 215 -19.73 17.25 10.77
CA ILE A 215 -19.54 16.75 12.13
C ILE A 215 -18.68 15.47 12.12
N ALA A 216 -18.92 14.55 11.19
CA ALA A 216 -18.15 13.32 11.04
C ALA A 216 -16.67 13.59 10.71
N ARG A 217 -16.38 14.54 9.82
CA ARG A 217 -14.99 14.98 9.53
C ARG A 217 -14.31 15.59 10.75
N LYS A 218 -15.03 16.40 11.54
CA LYS A 218 -14.50 16.96 12.79
C LYS A 218 -14.20 15.88 13.82
N TRP A 219 -15.10 14.89 13.95
CA TRP A 219 -14.87 13.71 14.78
C TRP A 219 -13.61 12.95 14.34
N ALA A 220 -13.47 12.68 13.04
CA ALA A 220 -12.32 11.94 12.51
C ALA A 220 -10.99 12.66 12.82
N ALA A 221 -10.95 13.97 12.57
CA ALA A 221 -9.81 14.81 12.91
C ALA A 221 -9.49 14.80 14.42
N GLN A 222 -10.50 14.87 15.28
CA GLN A 222 -10.31 14.86 16.74
C GLN A 222 -9.85 13.50 17.28
N ARG A 223 -10.23 12.41 16.61
CA ARG A 223 -9.94 11.03 17.04
C ARG A 223 -8.69 10.44 16.39
N GLY A 224 -8.05 11.17 15.46
CA GLY A 224 -6.91 10.69 14.67
C GLY A 224 -7.29 9.58 13.70
N VAL A 225 -8.50 9.64 13.14
CA VAL A 225 -9.03 8.67 12.19
C VAL A 225 -8.88 9.24 10.78
N ASP A 226 -8.38 8.42 9.86
CA ASP A 226 -8.18 8.83 8.47
C ASP A 226 -9.51 9.15 7.78
N GLN A 227 -9.49 10.11 6.86
CA GLN A 227 -10.68 10.54 6.13
C GLN A 227 -10.41 10.75 4.64
N ILE A 228 -11.38 10.34 3.82
CA ILE A 228 -11.41 10.59 2.37
C ILE A 228 -12.60 11.50 2.07
N THR A 229 -12.37 12.57 1.31
CA THR A 229 -13.44 13.49 0.89
C THR A 229 -13.63 13.44 -0.63
N VAL A 230 -14.75 12.86 -1.06
CA VAL A 230 -15.15 12.76 -2.47
C VAL A 230 -15.93 14.01 -2.86
N THR A 231 -15.23 15.02 -3.36
CA THR A 231 -15.85 16.32 -3.67
C THR A 231 -16.68 16.25 -4.95
N PRO A 232 -17.97 16.65 -4.93
CA PRO A 232 -18.79 16.71 -6.14
C PRO A 232 -18.20 17.67 -7.18
N ASN A 233 -18.06 17.20 -8.42
CA ASN A 233 -17.65 18.05 -9.53
C ASN A 233 -18.83 18.88 -10.05
N TRP A 234 -18.94 20.11 -9.56
CA TRP A 234 -20.06 21.01 -9.88
C TRP A 234 -20.15 21.44 -11.35
N SER A 235 -19.10 21.23 -12.16
CA SER A 235 -19.19 21.45 -13.62
C SER A 235 -20.18 20.50 -14.31
N LEU A 236 -20.51 19.37 -13.66
CA LEU A 236 -21.52 18.40 -14.12
C LEU A 236 -22.96 18.77 -13.74
N GLY A 237 -23.17 19.96 -13.15
CA GLY A 237 -24.49 20.48 -12.80
C GLY A 237 -25.28 19.55 -11.88
N LYS A 238 -26.53 19.25 -12.23
CA LYS A 238 -27.45 18.43 -11.41
C LYS A 238 -26.96 17.00 -11.16
N GLN A 239 -26.04 16.48 -11.97
CA GLN A 239 -25.50 15.13 -11.81
C GLN A 239 -24.31 15.04 -10.86
N ALA A 240 -23.70 16.17 -10.47
CA ALA A 240 -22.49 16.22 -9.65
C ALA A 240 -22.59 15.39 -8.36
N ALA A 241 -23.70 15.56 -7.62
CA ALA A 241 -23.92 14.86 -6.35
C ALA A 241 -24.12 13.35 -6.52
N PHE A 242 -24.70 12.91 -7.64
CA PHE A 242 -24.92 11.50 -7.95
C PHE A 242 -23.64 10.82 -8.41
N LYS A 243 -22.82 11.49 -9.24
CA LYS A 243 -21.49 10.98 -9.60
C LYS A 243 -20.54 10.90 -8.42
N ALA A 244 -20.63 11.82 -7.46
CA ALA A 244 -19.87 11.74 -6.21
C ALA A 244 -20.28 10.53 -5.36
N ILE A 245 -21.55 10.11 -5.40
CA ILE A 245 -22.00 8.86 -4.77
C ILE A 245 -21.38 7.65 -5.46
N ASP A 246 -21.34 7.65 -6.80
CA ASP A 246 -20.74 6.55 -7.57
C ASP A 246 -19.25 6.42 -7.25
N ALA A 247 -18.51 7.52 -7.29
CA ALA A 247 -17.09 7.55 -6.91
C ALA A 247 -16.86 7.11 -5.45
N ALA A 248 -17.72 7.52 -4.51
CA ALA A 248 -17.61 7.06 -3.12
C ALA A 248 -17.87 5.55 -2.97
N LEU A 249 -18.78 4.98 -3.77
CA LEU A 249 -19.08 3.55 -3.76
C LEU A 249 -18.02 2.72 -4.50
N GLU A 250 -17.30 3.31 -5.46
CA GLU A 250 -16.16 2.68 -6.15
C GLU A 250 -14.98 2.44 -5.21
N LEU A 251 -14.90 3.18 -4.10
CA LEU A 251 -13.95 2.92 -3.01
C LEU A 251 -14.24 1.62 -2.23
N LYS A 252 -15.24 0.83 -2.64
CA LYS A 252 -15.65 -0.46 -2.03
C LYS A 252 -15.80 -0.36 -0.50
N PRO A 253 -16.68 0.52 0.00
CA PRO A 253 -16.82 0.74 1.43
C PRO A 253 -17.36 -0.51 2.14
N ALA A 254 -16.89 -0.72 3.36
CA ALA A 254 -17.36 -1.78 4.26
C ALA A 254 -18.79 -1.52 4.78
N GLY A 255 -19.22 -0.26 4.79
CA GLY A 255 -20.58 0.11 5.19
C GLY A 255 -20.93 1.57 4.94
N VAL A 256 -22.21 1.89 5.06
CA VAL A 256 -22.74 3.26 5.00
C VAL A 256 -23.44 3.59 6.31
N VAL A 257 -23.14 4.75 6.89
CA VAL A 257 -23.82 5.31 8.06
C VAL A 257 -24.60 6.54 7.62
N THR A 258 -25.91 6.52 7.84
CA THR A 258 -26.80 7.63 7.46
C THR A 258 -27.49 8.20 8.68
N PHE A 259 -27.38 9.52 8.88
CA PHE A 259 -28.08 10.24 9.93
C PHE A 259 -29.39 10.84 9.38
N GLU A 260 -30.52 10.31 9.85
CA GLU A 260 -31.87 10.71 9.46
C GLU A 260 -32.82 10.60 10.65
N ASP A 261 -33.75 11.54 10.79
CA ASP A 261 -34.84 11.48 11.78
C ASP A 261 -36.13 12.08 11.19
N ALA A 262 -37.19 12.19 12.01
CA ALA A 262 -38.46 12.75 11.57
C ALA A 262 -38.39 14.24 11.17
N ALA A 263 -37.51 15.02 11.78
CA ALA A 263 -37.26 16.43 11.46
C ALA A 263 -36.26 16.60 10.29
N HIS A 264 -35.41 15.60 10.06
CA HIS A 264 -34.33 15.59 9.09
C HIS A 264 -34.39 14.31 8.23
N PRO A 265 -35.43 14.15 7.38
CA PRO A 265 -35.59 12.96 6.56
C PRO A 265 -34.49 12.86 5.48
N ALA A 266 -34.14 11.64 5.09
CA ALA A 266 -33.20 11.43 3.98
C ALA A 266 -33.73 12.08 2.69
N ASN A 267 -32.92 12.98 2.14
CA ASN A 267 -33.21 13.61 0.86
C ASN A 267 -32.93 12.66 -0.32
N GLY A 268 -33.33 13.06 -1.54
CA GLY A 268 -33.18 12.23 -2.74
C GLY A 268 -31.75 11.79 -3.03
N ILE A 269 -30.75 12.57 -2.62
CA ILE A 269 -29.33 12.24 -2.75
C ILE A 269 -28.96 11.10 -1.78
N THR A 270 -29.35 11.22 -0.50
CA THR A 270 -29.10 10.21 0.52
C THR A 270 -29.84 8.91 0.21
N LEU A 271 -31.10 9.00 -0.24
CA LEU A 271 -31.88 7.85 -0.68
C LEU A 271 -31.23 7.12 -1.86
N ASN A 272 -30.68 7.87 -2.83
CA ASN A 272 -29.94 7.26 -3.95
C ASN A 272 -28.71 6.48 -3.49
N LEU A 273 -27.93 7.03 -2.56
CA LEU A 273 -26.79 6.33 -1.96
C LEU A 273 -27.25 5.03 -1.26
N ILE A 274 -28.33 5.08 -0.48
CA ILE A 274 -28.85 3.89 0.23
C ILE A 274 -29.31 2.82 -0.76
N GLN A 275 -30.01 3.20 -1.83
CA GLN A 275 -30.45 2.27 -2.88
C GLN A 275 -29.26 1.62 -3.61
N LYS A 276 -28.25 2.42 -3.99
CA LYS A 276 -27.05 1.91 -4.66
C LYS A 276 -26.19 1.03 -3.74
N ALA A 277 -26.08 1.38 -2.46
CA ALA A 277 -25.40 0.56 -1.46
C ALA A 277 -26.09 -0.80 -1.30
N ALA A 278 -27.43 -0.81 -1.19
CA ALA A 278 -28.22 -2.04 -1.11
C ALA A 278 -28.05 -2.92 -2.36
N ALA A 279 -28.07 -2.34 -3.56
CA ALA A 279 -27.83 -3.06 -4.82
C ALA A 279 -26.43 -3.71 -4.88
N LYS A 280 -25.44 -3.09 -4.23
CA LYS A 280 -24.07 -3.61 -4.08
C LYS A 280 -23.88 -4.50 -2.85
N ARG A 281 -24.94 -4.82 -2.10
CA ARG A 281 -24.93 -5.59 -0.84
C ARG A 281 -24.05 -4.97 0.27
N ILE A 282 -23.91 -3.66 0.28
CA ILE A 282 -23.19 -2.91 1.32
C ILE A 282 -24.17 -2.61 2.45
N ALA A 283 -23.79 -2.94 3.69
CA ALA A 283 -24.65 -2.72 4.86
C ALA A 283 -24.87 -1.22 5.12
N VAL A 284 -26.12 -0.85 5.44
CA VAL A 284 -26.52 0.54 5.73
C VAL A 284 -27.03 0.64 7.15
N TRP A 285 -26.35 1.43 7.99
CA TRP A 285 -26.79 1.75 9.34
C TRP A 285 -27.47 3.12 9.36
N ARG A 286 -28.79 3.13 9.61
CA ARG A 286 -29.60 4.34 9.73
C ARG A 286 -29.69 4.76 11.20
N VAL A 287 -29.09 5.89 11.55
CA VAL A 287 -29.04 6.45 12.91
C VAL A 287 -30.04 7.61 13.01
N GLY A 288 -30.85 7.63 14.09
CA GLY A 288 -31.86 8.67 14.33
C GLY A 288 -33.30 8.26 13.99
N ARG A 289 -33.49 7.18 13.22
CA ARG A 289 -34.80 6.61 12.92
C ARG A 289 -35.33 5.82 14.13
N LYS A 290 -36.28 6.40 14.90
CA LYS A 290 -37.11 5.63 15.83
C LYS A 290 -38.31 5.03 15.08
N ASP A 291 -38.10 3.92 14.40
CA ASP A 291 -39.21 3.07 13.98
C ASP A 291 -39.19 1.80 14.83
N GLY A 292 -40.27 1.54 15.56
CA GLY A 292 -40.44 0.33 16.35
C GLY A 292 -40.36 -0.92 15.46
N GLY A 293 -39.46 -1.85 15.80
CA GLY A 293 -39.31 -3.10 15.07
C GLY A 293 -38.12 -3.92 15.56
N ALA A 294 -38.38 -4.71 16.61
CA ALA A 294 -37.66 -5.87 17.13
C ALA A 294 -36.18 -6.10 16.75
N ALA A 295 -35.36 -6.17 17.81
CA ALA A 295 -34.20 -7.04 17.83
C ALA A 295 -34.57 -8.43 17.29
N SER A 296 -33.84 -8.90 16.30
CA SER A 296 -33.79 -10.32 15.95
C SER A 296 -32.32 -10.71 16.00
N ALA A 297 -31.89 -11.05 17.21
CA ALA A 297 -30.84 -12.02 17.40
C ALA A 297 -31.33 -13.36 16.82
N ALA A 298 -30.64 -13.85 15.81
CA ALA A 298 -30.40 -15.27 15.56
C ALA A 298 -29.12 -15.37 14.73
#